data_AF-R7KHB1-F1
#
_entry.id   AF-R7KHB1-F1
#
_cell.length_a   1.000
_cell.length_b   1.000
_cell.length_c   1.000
_cell.angle_alpha   90.00
_cell.angle_beta   90.00
_cell.angle_gamma   90.00
#
_symmetry.space_group_name_H-M   'P 1'
#
loop_
_entity.id
_entity.type
_entity.pdbx_description
1 polymer ?
#
loop_
_entity_poly.entity_id
_entity_poly.type
_entity_poly.pdbx_seq_one_letter_code
_entity_poly.pdbx_strand_id
1 'polypeptide(L)' 'MQISSKLYILLQQVLRCLIYVGIGHTAFEVVSIWRAPEVSHLWYYGLVVPGLYYLIPIVVLTIFLAIVSKR' A
#
# COMPACT_ATOMS: atom_id res chain seq x y z
N MET A 1 8.97 9.88 20.92
CA MET A 1 9.08 8.43 20.72
C MET A 1 10.39 8.21 19.97
N GLN A 2 11.42 7.74 20.65
CA GLN A 2 12.75 7.60 20.06
C GLN A 2 12.86 6.17 19.53
N ILE A 3 12.89 6.01 18.21
CA ILE A 3 13.10 4.71 17.56
C ILE A 3 14.56 4.58 17.15
N SER A 4 15.08 3.35 17.12
CA SER A 4 16.44 3.12 16.65
C SER A 4 16.57 3.42 15.15
N SER A 5 17.76 3.85 14.72
CA SER A 5 18.05 4.12 13.31
C SER A 5 17.84 2.89 12.42
N LYS A 6 18.20 1.69 12.91
CA LYS A 6 17.96 0.42 12.23
C LYS A 6 16.47 0.15 12.02
N LEU A 7 15.65 0.37 13.05
CA LEU A 7 14.20 0.19 12.95
C LEU A 7 13.59 1.22 11.99
N TYR A 8 14.03 2.47 12.03
CA TYR A 8 13.57 3.50 11.11
C TYR A 8 13.85 3.15 9.64
N ILE A 9 15.07 2.69 9.32
CA ILE A 9 15.44 2.24 7.97
C ILE A 9 14.58 1.04 7.54
N LEU A 10 14.37 0.06 8.42
CA LEU A 10 13.51 -1.08 8.13
C LEU A 10 12.08 -0.63 7.80
N LEU A 11 11.51 0.27 8.60
CA LEU A 11 10.15 0.79 8.37
C LEU A 11 10.05 1.58 7.06
N GLN A 12 11.10 2.32 6.66
CA GLN A 12 11.15 2.94 5.33
C GLN A 12 11.18 1.91 4.20
N GLN A 13 11.91 0.81 4.36
CA GLN A 13 11.94 -0.29 3.38
C GLN A 13 10.58 -0.99 3.28
N VAL A 14 9.93 -1.25 4.43
CA VAL A 14 8.56 -1.78 4.48
C VAL A 14 7.59 -0.86 3.76
N LEU A 15 7.67 0.46 3.99
CA LEU A 15 6.83 1.43 3.28
C LEU A 15 7.01 1.36 1.76
N ARG A 16 8.27 1.31 1.28
CA ARG A 16 8.57 1.17 -0.15
C ARG A 16 8.01 -0.13 -0.73
N CYS A 17 8.13 -1.24 0.00
CA CYS A 17 7.58 -2.53 -0.40
C CYS A 17 6.05 -2.48 -0.51
N LEU A 18 5.37 -1.94 0.50
CA LEU A 18 3.91 -1.80 0.49
C LEU A 18 3.42 -0.95 -0.69
N ILE A 19 4.10 0.15 -0.98
CA ILE A 19 3.79 1.00 -2.15
C ILE A 19 3.95 0.21 -3.45
N TYR A 20 5.09 -0.49 -3.62
CA TYR A 20 5.37 -1.24 -4.84
C TYR A 20 4.33 -2.36 -5.08
N VAL A 21 4.04 -3.16 -4.05
CA VAL A 21 3.06 -4.25 -4.15
C VAL A 21 1.65 -3.69 -4.36
N GLY A 22 1.27 -2.62 -3.66
CA GLY A 22 -0.03 -1.98 -3.80
C GLY A 22 -0.29 -1.44 -5.21
N ILE A 23 0.71 -0.80 -5.82
CA ILE A 23 0.63 -0.34 -7.23
C ILE A 23 0.50 -1.53 -8.17
N GLY A 24 1.34 -2.56 -8.02
CA GLY A 24 1.32 -3.75 -8.87
C GLY A 24 -0.02 -4.48 -8.82
N HIS A 25 -0.58 -4.64 -7.63
CA HIS A 25 -1.89 -5.28 -7.43
C HIS A 25 -3.01 -4.45 -8.07
N THR A 26 -3.03 -3.13 -7.86
CA THR A 26 -4.02 -2.25 -8.48
C THR A 26 -3.95 -2.31 -10.02
N ALA A 27 -2.74 -2.30 -10.58
CA ALA A 27 -2.54 -2.39 -12.02
C ALA A 27 -3.01 -3.74 -12.59
N PHE A 28 -2.70 -4.84 -11.92
CA PHE A 28 -3.16 -6.19 -12.29
C PHE A 28 -4.69 -6.26 -12.33
N GLU A 29 -5.35 -5.73 -11.31
CA GLU A 29 -6.81 -5.74 -11.19
C GLU A 29 -7.48 -4.88 -12.28
N VAL A 30 -6.97 -3.66 -12.52
CA VAL A 30 -7.48 -2.79 -13.59
C VAL A 30 -7.37 -3.48 -14.96
N VAL A 31 -6.23 -4.11 -15.26
CA VAL A 31 -6.04 -4.82 -16.52
C VAL A 31 -6.95 -6.05 -16.61
N SER A 32 -7.14 -6.78 -15.51
CA SER A 32 -8.00 -7.97 -15.46
C SER A 32 -9.47 -7.61 -15.72
N ILE A 33 -9.97 -6.55 -15.06
CA ILE A 33 -11.33 -6.04 -15.28
C ILE A 33 -11.50 -5.55 -16.73
N TRP A 34 -10.49 -4.86 -17.28
CA TRP A 34 -10.55 -4.38 -18.66
C TRP A 34 -10.56 -5.53 -19.69
N ARG A 35 -9.80 -6.60 -19.45
CA ARG A 35 -9.72 -7.75 -20.36
C ARG A 35 -10.91 -8.70 -20.25
N ALA A 36 -11.56 -8.77 -19.08
CA ALA A 36 -12.69 -9.65 -18.82
C ALA A 36 -13.83 -8.87 -18.13
N PRO A 37 -14.52 -7.96 -18.85
CA PRO A 37 -15.58 -7.12 -18.27
C PRO A 37 -16.79 -7.92 -17.78
N GLU A 38 -17.00 -9.15 -18.24
CA GLU A 38 -18.02 -10.08 -17.76
C GLU A 38 -17.88 -10.41 -16.26
N VAL A 39 -16.66 -10.34 -15.72
CA VAL A 39 -16.38 -10.49 -14.28
C VAL A 39 -16.20 -9.15 -13.56
N SER A 40 -16.55 -8.02 -14.21
CA SER A 40 -16.39 -6.66 -13.67
C SER A 40 -17.12 -6.40 -12.35
N HIS A 41 -18.15 -7.18 -12.01
CA HIS A 41 -18.83 -7.12 -10.72
C HIS A 41 -17.90 -7.45 -9.53
N LEU A 42 -16.74 -8.07 -9.79
CA LEU A 42 -15.68 -8.33 -8.82
C LEU A 42 -14.73 -7.13 -8.61
N TRP A 43 -15.04 -5.95 -9.18
CA TRP A 43 -14.22 -4.73 -9.05
C TRP A 43 -13.89 -4.34 -7.59
N TYR A 44 -14.69 -4.77 -6.63
CA TYR A 44 -14.39 -4.55 -5.21
C TYR A 44 -13.13 -5.30 -4.76
N TYR A 45 -12.81 -6.47 -5.35
CA TYR A 45 -11.50 -7.10 -5.21
C TYR A 45 -10.39 -6.28 -5.89
N GLY A 46 -10.74 -5.50 -6.92
CA GLY A 46 -9.79 -4.66 -7.64
C GLY A 46 -9.48 -3.30 -7.05
N LEU A 47 -10.36 -2.75 -6.18
CA LEU A 47 -10.20 -1.41 -5.62
C LEU A 47 -10.31 -1.37 -4.09
N VAL A 48 -11.30 -2.08 -3.52
CA VAL A 48 -11.53 -2.08 -2.07
C VAL A 48 -10.45 -2.88 -1.36
N VAL A 49 -10.07 -4.04 -1.91
CA VAL A 49 -9.00 -4.87 -1.35
C VAL A 49 -7.63 -4.16 -1.45
N PRO A 50 -7.19 -3.62 -2.61
CA PRO A 50 -5.96 -2.83 -2.67
C PRO A 50 -5.99 -1.60 -1.73
N GLY A 51 -7.13 -0.93 -1.65
CA GLY A 51 -7.32 0.20 -0.73
C GLY A 51 -7.15 -0.19 0.74
N LEU A 52 -7.86 -1.23 1.21
CA LEU A 52 -7.81 -1.65 2.61
C LEU A 52 -6.44 -2.24 2.99
N TYR A 53 -5.88 -3.10 2.13
CA TYR A 53 -4.68 -3.86 2.48
C TYR A 53 -3.36 -3.13 2.18
N TYR A 54 -3.36 -2.11 1.32
CA TYR A 54 -2.15 -1.37 0.99
C TYR A 54 -2.28 0.12 1.27
N LEU A 55 -3.33 0.80 0.80
CA LEU A 55 -3.44 2.25 0.99
C LEU A 55 -3.51 2.64 2.48
N ILE A 56 -4.33 1.97 3.28
CA ILE A 56 -4.42 2.27 4.72
C ILE A 56 -3.07 2.05 5.43
N PRO A 57 -2.40 0.89 5.32
CA PRO A 57 -1.07 0.69 5.91
C PRO A 57 -0.01 1.67 5.41
N ILE A 58 -0.01 2.02 4.12
CA ILE A 58 0.90 3.02 3.53
C ILE A 58 0.70 4.38 4.21
N VAL A 59 -0.55 4.84 4.31
CA VAL A 59 -0.88 6.14 4.93
C VAL A 59 -0.49 6.15 6.41
N VAL A 60 -0.86 5.11 7.16
CA VAL A 60 -0.53 5.00 8.59
C VAL A 60 0.98 5.00 8.80
N LEU A 61 1.72 4.19 8.05
CA LEU A 61 3.17 4.09 8.18
C LEU A 61 3.88 5.38 7.72
N THR A 62 3.37 6.05 6.70
CA THR A 62 3.88 7.35 6.24
C THR A 62 3.73 8.42 7.31
N ILE A 63 2.52 8.53 7.90
CA ILE A 63 2.25 9.48 9.00
C ILE A 63 3.14 9.16 10.20
N PHE A 64 3.24 7.89 10.58
CA PHE A 64 4.11 7.46 11.67
C PHE A 64 5.57 7.87 11.43
N LEU A 65 6.13 7.56 10.26
CA LEU A 65 7.51 7.91 9.92
C LEU A 65 7.73 9.43 9.87
N ALA A 66 6.74 10.20 9.40
CA ALA A 66 6.80 11.66 9.38
C ALA A 66 6.78 12.27 10.81
N ILE A 67 5.98 11.71 11.71
CA ILE A 67 5.93 12.15 13.12
C ILE A 67 7.25 11.83 13.83
N VAL A 68 7.78 10.62 13.62
CA VAL A 68 8.99 10.19 14.32
C VAL A 68 10.26 10.83 13.75
N SER A 69 10.27 11.20 12.46
CA SER A 69 11.38 11.96 11.86
C SER A 69 11.52 13.41 12.36
N LYS A 70 10.45 14.00 12.91
CA LYS A 70 10.45 15.39 13.40
C LYS A 70 10.89 15.52 14.87
N ARG A 71 11.24 14.40 15.53
CA ARG A 71 11.67 14.34 16.94
C ARG A 71 13.05 13.72 17.03
#